data_AF-A0A8T4VLP1-F1
#
_entry.id   AF-A0A8T4VLP1-F1
#
_cell.length_a   1.000
_cell.length_b   1.000
_cell.length_c   1.000
_cell.angle_alpha   90.00
_cell.angle_beta   90.00
_cell.angle_gamma   90.00
#
_symmetry.space_group_name_H-M   'P 1'
#
loop_
_entity.id
_entity.type
_entity.pdbx_description
1 polymer ?
#
loop_
_entity_poly.entity_id
_entity_poly.type
_entity_poly.pdbx_seq_one_letter_code
_entity_poly.pdbx_strand_id
1 'polypeptide(L)' 'MYYAPLHTSFMITAMLGLIISLSYVWDYSETWAVAFATVFFCMFVASMIAMRHANPDQELAPR' A
#
# COMPACT_ATOMS: atom_id res chain seq x y z
N MET A 1 15.07 2.19 -17.39
CA MET A 1 14.48 2.43 -16.05
C MET A 1 14.25 1.07 -15.42
N TYR A 2 14.93 0.75 -14.32
CA TYR A 2 14.79 -0.52 -13.60
C TYR A 2 13.51 -0.40 -12.77
N TYR A 3 12.39 -0.92 -13.27
CA TYR A 3 11.17 -1.01 -12.46
C TYR A 3 11.41 -2.13 -11.45
N ALA A 4 11.83 -1.76 -10.24
CA ALA A 4 11.85 -2.71 -9.14
C ALA A 4 10.38 -3.08 -8.87
N PRO A 5 9.99 -4.36 -9.00
CA PRO A 5 8.62 -4.77 -8.68
C PRO A 5 8.36 -4.34 -7.24
N LEU A 6 7.27 -3.60 -7.04
CA LEU A 6 6.92 -3.09 -5.72
C LEU A 6 6.63 -4.29 -4.81
N HIS A 7 7.43 -4.45 -3.76
CA HIS A 7 7.38 -5.61 -2.89
C HIS A 7 5.97 -5.78 -2.31
N THR A 8 5.39 -6.98 -2.41
CA THR A 8 4.04 -7.30 -1.90
C THR A 8 3.82 -6.89 -0.44
N SER A 9 4.90 -6.87 0.34
CA SER A 9 4.89 -6.37 1.72
C SER A 9 4.40 -4.93 1.84
N PHE A 10 4.70 -4.04 0.89
CA PHE A 10 4.22 -2.66 0.88
C PHE A 10 2.70 -2.58 0.77
N MET A 11 2.10 -3.38 -0.11
CA MET A 11 0.64 -3.46 -0.25
C MET A 11 0.01 -3.98 1.04
N ILE A 12 0.59 -5.03 1.64
CA ILE A 12 0.09 -5.61 2.90
C ILE A 12 0.18 -4.59 4.04
N THR A 13 1.27 -3.84 4.15
CA THR A 13 1.41 -2.78 5.16
C THR A 13 0.36 -1.67 4.97
N ALA A 14 0.10 -1.24 3.73
CA ALA A 14 -0.95 -0.27 3.45
C ALA A 14 -2.34 -0.80 3.84
N MET A 15 -2.64 -2.07 3.54
CA MET A 15 -3.90 -2.73 3.92
C MET A 15 -4.07 -2.80 5.44
N LEU A 16 -3.03 -3.25 6.16
CA LEU A 16 -3.07 -3.34 7.62
C LEU A 16 -3.19 -1.96 8.27
N GLY A 17 -2.45 -0.96 7.77
CA GLY A 17 -2.56 0.42 8.25
C GLY A 17 -3.97 1.00 8.09
N LEU A 18 -4.62 0.71 6.95
CA LEU A 18 -5.99 1.14 6.67
C LEU A 18 -6.99 0.47 7.63
N ILE A 19 -6.86 -0.84 7.85
CA ILE A 19 -7.72 -1.60 8.78
C ILE A 19 -7.54 -1.08 10.21
N ILE A 20 -6.29 -0.95 10.69
CA ILE A 20 -5.99 -0.48 12.05
C ILE A 20 -6.51 0.95 12.25
N SER A 21 -6.37 1.80 11.24
CA SER A 21 -6.87 3.17 11.31
C SER A 21 -8.39 3.23 11.46
N LEU A 22 -9.13 2.39 10.74
CA LEU A 22 -10.59 2.38 10.77
C LEU A 22 -11.17 1.64 11.98
N SER A 23 -10.54 0.57 12.45
CA SER A 23 -11.07 -0.26 13.54
C SER A 23 -10.53 0.11 14.92
N TYR A 24 -9.25 0.46 15.03
CA TYR A 24 -8.62 0.71 16.32
C TYR A 24 -8.52 2.21 16.61
N VAL A 25 -8.03 3.02 15.66
CA VAL A 25 -7.81 4.45 15.90
C VAL A 25 -9.12 5.23 16.00
N TRP A 26 -10.20 4.74 15.36
CA TRP A 26 -11.51 5.38 15.42
C TRP A 26 -12.05 5.51 16.85
N ASP A 27 -11.87 4.47 17.68
CA ASP A 27 -12.30 4.48 19.09
C ASP A 27 -11.50 5.46 19.97
N TYR A 28 -10.28 5.84 19.55
CA TYR A 28 -9.44 6.80 20.27
C TYR A 28 -9.64 8.24 19.80
N SER A 29 -9.67 8.46 18.48
CA SER A 29 -9.84 9.79 17.90
C SER A 29 -10.21 9.71 16.43
N GLU A 30 -11.42 10.16 16.11
CA GLU A 30 -11.93 10.23 14.73
C GLU A 30 -11.03 11.07 13.82
N THR A 31 -10.51 12.20 14.31
CA THR A 31 -9.64 13.09 13.53
C THR A 31 -8.36 12.39 13.08
N TRP A 32 -7.74 11.61 13.98
CA TRP A 32 -6.53 10.85 13.66
C TRP A 32 -6.84 9.62 12.81
N ALA A 33 -7.98 8.96 13.03
CA ALA A 33 -8.43 7.84 12.22
C ALA A 33 -8.62 8.24 10.76
N VAL A 34 -9.22 9.40 10.49
CA VAL A 34 -9.39 9.91 9.12
C VAL A 34 -8.05 10.30 8.48
N ALA A 35 -7.16 10.94 9.24
CA ALA A 35 -5.85 11.35 8.75
C ALA A 35 -5.00 10.12 8.33
N PHE A 36 -4.89 9.12 9.21
CA PHE A 36 -4.14 7.90 8.92
C PHE A 36 -4.80 7.08 7.81
N ALA A 37 -6.13 6.93 7.82
CA ALA A 37 -6.84 6.21 6.77
C ALA A 37 -6.61 6.85 5.39
N THR A 38 -6.57 8.18 5.30
CA THR A 38 -6.29 8.90 4.05
C THR A 38 -4.87 8.59 3.53
N VAL A 39 -3.86 8.62 4.41
CA VAL A 39 -2.48 8.30 4.03
C VAL A 39 -2.35 6.85 3.57
N PHE A 40 -2.89 5.89 4.34
CA PHE A 40 -2.84 4.48 3.98
C PHE A 40 -3.65 4.15 2.73
N PHE A 41 -4.76 4.85 2.51
CA PHE A 41 -5.55 4.75 1.28
C PHE A 41 -4.76 5.24 0.06
N CYS A 42 -4.09 6.40 0.15
CA CYS A 42 -3.20 6.88 -0.90
C CYS A 42 -2.05 5.91 -1.18
N MET A 43 -1.43 5.33 -0.14
CA MET A 43 -0.40 4.30 -0.29
C MET A 43 -0.95 3.03 -0.97
N PHE A 44 -2.17 2.61 -0.61
CA PHE A 44 -2.82 1.45 -1.21
C PHE A 44 -3.07 1.68 -2.71
N VAL A 45 -3.66 2.82 -3.08
CA VAL A 45 -3.90 3.18 -4.50
C VAL A 45 -2.58 3.28 -5.27
N ALA A 46 -1.56 3.92 -4.69
CA ALA A 46 -0.23 3.99 -5.30
C ALA A 46 0.38 2.60 -5.53
N SER A 47 0.20 1.68 -4.57
CA SER A 47 0.68 0.30 -4.70
C SER A 47 0.00 -0.46 -5.85
N MET A 48 -1.32 -0.28 -6.02
CA MET A 48 -2.07 -0.88 -7.13
C MET A 48 -1.58 -0.36 -8.49
N ILE A 49 -1.31 0.94 -8.59
CA ILE A 49 -0.80 1.55 -9.83
C ILE A 49 0.61 1.03 -10.14
N ALA A 50 1.48 0.92 -9.14
CA ALA A 50 2.84 0.42 -9.30
C ALA A 50 2.87 -1.05 -9.77
N MET A 51 2.02 -1.91 -9.20
CA MET A 51 1.92 -3.32 -9.62
C MET A 51 1.39 -3.47 -11.04
N ARG A 52 0.48 -2.59 -11.49
CA ARG A 52 -0.04 -2.63 -12.87
C ARG A 52 1.03 -2.34 -13.94
N HIS A 53 2.09 -1.62 -13.59
CA HIS A 53 3.19 -1.30 -14.51
C HIS A 53 4.36 -2.30 -14.42
N ALA A 54 4.34 -3.23 -13.46
CA ALA A 54 5.32 -4.28 -13.36
C ALA A 54 4.99 -5.35 -14.42
N ASN A 55 5.61 -5.24 -15.60
CA ASN A 55 5.54 -6.29 -16.60
C ASN A 55 6.15 -7.58 -16.03
N PRO A 56 5.47 -8.74 -16.14
CA PRO A 56 5.94 -10.03 -15.61
C PRO A 56 7.28 -10.46 -16.23
N ASP A 57 7.62 -9.93 -17.40
CA ASP A 57 8.87 -10.22 -18.11
C ASP A 57 10.13 -9.70 -17.38
N GLN A 58 9.99 -8.71 -16.49
CA GLN A 58 11.15 -8.19 -15.72
C GLN A 58 11.50 -9.07 -14.51
N GLU A 59 10.58 -9.91 -14.05
CA GLU A 59 10.79 -10.84 -12.94
C GLU A 59 11.41 -12.18 -13.41
N LEU A 60 11.22 -12.51 -14.69
CA LEU A 60 11.69 -13.74 -15.34
C LEU A 60 13.07 -13.64 -15.99
N ALA A 61 13.74 -12.49 -15.95
CA ALA A 61 15.12 -12.37 -16.44
C ALA A 61 16.07 -13.13 -15.49
N PRO A 62 16.72 -14.23 -15.93
CA PRO A 62 17.66 -14.97 -15.09
C PRO A 62 18.82 -14.05 -14.72
N ARG A 63 19.15 -14.00 -13.43
CA ARG A 63 20.37 -13.38 -12.91
C ARG A 63 21.61 -14.10 -13.43
#